data_AF-A0A538B512-F1
#
_entry.id   AF-A0A538B512-F1
#
_cell.length_a   1.000
_cell.length_b   1.000
_cell.length_c   1.000
_cell.angle_alpha   90.00
_cell.angle_beta   90.00
_cell.angle_gamma   90.00
#
_symmetry.space_group_name_H-M   'P 1'
#
loop_
_entity.id
_entity.type
_entity.pdbx_description
1 polymer ?
#
loop_
_entity_poly.entity_id
_entity_poly.type
_entity_poly.pdbx_seq_one_letter_code
_entity_poly.pdbx_strand_id
1 'polypeptide(L)'
;MAEKPGSAALERLVGFGRYLRSRGLPVGTGRVTAFCRAAVVLDPFDATDLRWAARATLVSRHEDFAALDEAFDAYFGSGAKRSHGLPQRRFHSPASLTTRPPRAARSRWAPPRP
;
A
#
# COMPACT_ATOMS: atom_id res chain seq x y z
N MET A 1 -14.21 -15.40 -26.33
CA MET A 1 -14.33 -15.19 -24.87
C MET A 1 -13.56 -13.92 -24.55
N ALA A 2 -14.21 -12.77 -24.40
CA ALA A 2 -13.51 -11.56 -23.99
C ALA A 2 -13.16 -11.67 -22.51
N GLU A 3 -11.87 -11.75 -22.20
CA GLU A 3 -11.37 -11.73 -20.82
C GLU A 3 -11.75 -10.40 -20.18
N LYS A 4 -12.33 -10.43 -18.97
CA LYS A 4 -12.69 -9.20 -18.27
C LYS A 4 -11.38 -8.49 -17.91
N PRO A 5 -11.24 -7.18 -18.17
CA PRO A 5 -9.98 -6.46 -17.88
C PRO A 5 -9.55 -6.59 -16.40
N GLY A 6 -10.52 -6.77 -15.49
CA GLY A 6 -10.24 -7.04 -14.08
C GLY A 6 -9.64 -8.42 -13.77
N SER A 7 -9.96 -9.47 -14.54
CA SER A 7 -9.38 -10.81 -14.31
C SER A 7 -7.93 -10.86 -14.78
N ALA A 8 -7.63 -10.29 -15.95
CA ALA A 8 -6.26 -10.19 -16.46
C ALA A 8 -5.33 -9.42 -15.50
N ALA A 9 -5.80 -8.30 -14.96
CA ALA A 9 -5.05 -7.52 -13.97
C ALA A 9 -4.81 -8.34 -12.70
N LEU A 10 -5.85 -8.97 -12.14
CA LEU A 10 -5.72 -9.78 -10.93
C LEU A 10 -4.76 -10.97 -11.12
N GLU A 11 -4.84 -11.66 -12.26
CA GLU A 11 -3.94 -12.75 -12.60
C GLU A 11 -2.49 -12.30 -12.66
N ARG A 12 -2.24 -11.11 -13.23
CA ARG A 12 -0.90 -10.51 -13.24
C ARG A 12 -0.38 -10.20 -11.83
N LEU A 13 -1.22 -9.69 -10.95
CA LEU A 13 -0.86 -9.41 -9.54
C LEU A 13 -0.55 -10.69 -8.76
N VAL A 14 -1.38 -11.72 -8.92
CA VAL A 14 -1.16 -13.04 -8.30
C VAL A 14 0.09 -13.70 -8.88
N GLY A 15 0.31 -13.58 -10.19
CA GLY A 15 1.49 -14.04 -10.89
C GLY A 15 2.77 -13.42 -10.35
N PHE A 16 2.78 -12.12 -10.05
CA PHE A 16 3.91 -11.47 -9.40
C PHE A 16 4.21 -12.07 -8.02
N GLY A 17 3.18 -12.34 -7.20
CA GLY A 17 3.37 -13.00 -5.92
C GLY A 17 3.97 -14.42 -6.04
N ARG A 18 3.65 -15.16 -7.10
CA ARG A 18 4.28 -16.45 -7.41
C ARG A 18 5.73 -16.29 -7.87
N TYR A 19 6.00 -15.28 -8.71
CA TYR A 19 7.34 -14.96 -9.18
C TYR A 19 8.30 -14.63 -8.03
N LEU A 20 7.86 -13.85 -7.04
CA LEU A 20 8.67 -13.56 -5.85
C LEU A 20 9.01 -14.82 -5.05
N ARG A 21 8.07 -15.77 -4.93
CA ARG A 21 8.34 -17.06 -4.28
C ARG A 21 9.38 -17.88 -5.02
N SER A 22 9.34 -17.91 -6.36
CA SER A 22 10.37 -18.60 -7.15
C SER A 22 11.77 -17.97 -7.01
N ARG A 23 11.84 -16.70 -6.60
CA ARG A 23 13.09 -15.99 -6.26
C ARG A 23 13.51 -16.16 -4.80
N GLY A 24 12.76 -16.92 -4.00
CA GLY A 24 13.07 -17.19 -2.60
C GLY A 24 12.58 -16.14 -1.61
N LEU A 25 11.80 -15.12 -2.03
CA LEU A 25 11.23 -14.17 -1.08
C LEU A 25 10.10 -14.83 -0.27
N PRO A 26 10.03 -14.58 1.06
CA PRO A 26 9.03 -15.18 1.94
C PRO A 26 7.66 -14.50 1.78
N VAL A 27 6.98 -14.74 0.66
CA VAL A 27 5.68 -14.15 0.36
C VAL A 27 4.57 -15.16 0.64
N GLY A 28 3.81 -14.98 1.72
CA GLY A 28 2.62 -15.80 2.03
C GLY A 28 1.40 -15.44 1.17
N THR A 29 0.41 -16.34 1.07
CA THR A 29 -0.83 -16.09 0.32
C THR A 29 -1.59 -14.87 0.84
N GLY A 30 -1.65 -14.69 2.17
CA GLY A 30 -2.30 -13.51 2.78
C GLY A 30 -1.69 -12.18 2.36
N ARG A 31 -0.36 -12.12 2.16
CA ARG A 31 0.33 -10.92 1.67
C ARG A 31 -0.03 -10.61 0.21
N VAL A 32 -0.15 -11.66 -0.62
CA VAL A 32 -0.61 -11.49 -2.01
C VAL A 32 -2.06 -10.98 -2.06
N THR A 33 -2.93 -11.47 -1.18
CA THR A 33 -4.31 -10.95 -1.09
C THR A 33 -4.32 -9.49 -0.63
N ALA A 34 -3.49 -9.12 0.34
CA ALA A 34 -3.34 -7.74 0.78
C ALA A 34 -2.82 -6.84 -0.34
N PHE A 35 -1.83 -7.31 -1.09
CA PHE A 35 -1.30 -6.63 -2.28
C PHE A 35 -2.39 -6.38 -3.33
N CYS A 36 -3.18 -7.39 -3.68
CA CYS A 36 -4.26 -7.25 -4.66
C CYS A 36 -5.28 -6.19 -4.22
N ARG A 37 -5.63 -6.15 -2.92
CA ARG A 37 -6.53 -5.12 -2.37
C ARG A 37 -5.91 -3.73 -2.41
N ALA A 38 -4.63 -3.60 -2.02
CA ALA A 38 -3.93 -2.33 -2.02
C ALA A 38 -3.77 -1.76 -3.44
N ALA A 39 -3.49 -2.61 -4.43
CA ALA A 39 -3.40 -2.21 -5.83
C ALA A 39 -4.71 -1.59 -6.35
N VAL A 40 -5.88 -2.14 -5.97
CA VAL A 40 -7.18 -1.57 -6.33
C VAL A 40 -7.40 -0.19 -5.70
N VAL A 41 -6.85 0.06 -4.51
CA VAL A 41 -6.99 1.36 -3.80
C VAL A 41 -6.08 2.43 -4.39
N LEU A 42 -4.84 2.06 -4.78
CA LEU A 42 -3.83 3.01 -5.22
C LEU A 42 -3.83 3.26 -6.74
N ASP A 43 -4.48 2.41 -7.54
CA ASP A 43 -4.44 2.30 -9.01
C ASP A 43 -3.47 1.21 -9.48
N PRO A 44 -3.98 0.08 -10.03
CA PRO A 44 -3.15 -1.01 -10.51
C PRO A 44 -2.50 -0.74 -11.89
N PHE A 45 -2.88 0.34 -12.58
CA PHE A 45 -2.34 0.70 -13.89
C PHE A 45 -1.17 1.68 -13.81
N ASP A 46 -1.00 2.39 -12.68
CA ASP A 46 0.16 3.21 -12.41
C ASP A 46 1.29 2.38 -11.76
N ALA A 47 2.44 2.32 -12.42
CA ALA A 47 3.57 1.53 -11.96
C ALA A 47 4.16 2.03 -10.63
N THR A 48 4.09 3.34 -10.37
CA THR A 48 4.50 3.91 -9.09
C THR A 48 3.57 3.42 -8.00
N ASP A 49 2.27 3.66 -8.14
CA ASP A 49 1.28 3.28 -7.13
C ASP A 49 1.28 1.76 -6.86
N LEU A 50 1.44 0.95 -7.91
CA LEU A 50 1.57 -0.49 -7.79
C LEU A 50 2.85 -0.93 -7.04
N ARG A 51 3.98 -0.25 -7.27
CA ARG A 51 5.24 -0.50 -6.53
C ARG A 51 5.09 -0.13 -5.06
N TRP A 52 4.36 0.94 -4.74
CA TRP A 52 4.07 1.32 -3.36
C TRP A 52 3.15 0.29 -2.68
N ALA A 53 2.12 -0.20 -3.37
CA ALA A 53 1.26 -1.28 -2.90
C ALA A 53 2.08 -2.55 -2.58
N ALA A 54 3.00 -2.93 -3.48
CA ALA A 54 3.88 -4.09 -3.32
C ALA A 54 4.79 -3.93 -2.09
N ARG A 55 5.45 -2.79 -1.95
CA ARG A 55 6.33 -2.48 -0.81
C ARG A 55 5.58 -2.50 0.52
N ALA A 56 4.36 -1.97 0.56
CA ALA A 56 3.56 -1.89 1.78
C ALA A 56 3.03 -3.26 2.27
N THR A 57 2.91 -4.25 1.37
CA THR A 57 2.19 -5.50 1.66
C THR A 57 3.03 -6.77 1.54
N LEU A 58 4.06 -6.78 0.69
CA LEU A 58 4.87 -7.96 0.38
C LEU A 58 6.19 -7.98 1.16
N VAL A 59 6.72 -6.81 1.52
CA VAL A 59 7.97 -6.67 2.28
C VAL A 59 7.66 -6.78 3.77
N SER A 60 8.48 -7.52 4.51
CA SER A 60 8.41 -7.56 5.97
C SER A 60 9.75 -7.33 6.67
N ARG A 61 10.84 -7.34 5.90
CA ARG A 61 12.17 -6.98 6.38
C ARG A 61 12.75 -5.92 5.46
N HIS A 62 13.52 -5.00 6.03
CA HIS A 62 14.13 -3.92 5.26
C HIS A 62 15.11 -4.46 4.19
N GLU A 63 15.76 -5.59 4.45
CA GLU A 63 16.66 -6.26 3.49
C GLU A 63 15.96 -6.72 2.20
N ASP A 64 14.65 -7.00 2.24
CA ASP A 64 13.91 -7.51 1.07
C ASP A 64 13.53 -6.41 0.06
N PHE A 65 13.69 -5.12 0.40
CA PHE A 65 13.28 -4.01 -0.47
C PHE A 65 14.01 -4.03 -1.82
N ALA A 66 15.33 -4.22 -1.80
CA ALA A 66 16.13 -4.23 -3.02
C ALA A 66 15.75 -5.41 -3.94
N ALA A 67 15.56 -6.60 -3.35
CA ALA A 67 15.17 -7.80 -4.09
C ALA A 67 13.77 -7.68 -4.69
N LEU A 68 12.82 -7.07 -3.96
CA LEU A 68 11.47 -6.81 -4.47
C LEU A 68 11.49 -5.80 -5.63
N ASP A 69 12.25 -4.72 -5.49
CA ASP A 69 12.36 -3.69 -6.52
C ASP A 69 12.93 -4.24 -7.83
N GLU A 70 14.01 -5.01 -7.76
CA GLU A 70 14.60 -5.69 -8.92
C GLU A 70 13.61 -6.66 -9.56
N ALA A 71 12.90 -7.44 -8.74
CA ALA A 71 11.88 -8.36 -9.23
C ALA A 71 10.69 -7.62 -9.86
N PHE A 72 10.32 -6.46 -9.33
CA PHE A 72 9.25 -5.62 -9.85
C PHE A 72 9.63 -5.09 -11.24
N ASP A 73 10.83 -4.53 -11.37
CA ASP A 73 11.33 -3.99 -12.62
C ASP A 73 11.46 -5.11 -13.68
N ALA A 74 11.92 -6.30 -13.30
CA ALA A 74 11.96 -7.47 -14.18
C ALA A 74 10.57 -7.96 -14.62
N TYR A 75 9.56 -7.91 -13.75
CA TYR A 75 8.23 -8.48 -14.01
C TYR A 75 7.26 -7.50 -14.69
N PHE A 76 7.33 -6.21 -14.37
CA PHE A 76 6.46 -5.16 -14.89
C PHE A 76 7.16 -4.24 -15.91
N GLY A 77 8.48 -4.09 -15.83
CA GLY A 77 9.25 -3.15 -16.66
C GLY A 77 9.29 -3.47 -18.16
N SER A 78 9.05 -4.71 -18.57
CA SER A 78 8.95 -5.07 -20.01
C SER A 78 7.67 -4.56 -20.69
N GLY A 79 6.69 -4.03 -19.95
CA GLY A 79 5.44 -3.48 -20.50
C GLY A 79 5.09 -2.04 -20.05
N ALA A 80 5.75 -1.52 -19.02
CA ALA A 80 5.43 -0.22 -18.43
C ALA A 80 6.26 0.92 -19.07
N LYS A 81 6.03 1.25 -20.34
CA LYS A 81 6.52 2.52 -20.90
C LYS A 81 5.48 3.62 -20.69
N ARG A 82 5.81 4.51 -19.75
CA ARG A 82 5.44 5.92 -19.56
C ARG A 82 4.14 6.25 -18.81
N SER A 83 4.34 6.65 -17.55
CA SER A 83 3.91 7.95 -17.06
C SER A 83 5.11 8.66 -16.46
N HIS A 84 5.77 9.54 -17.22
CA HIS A 84 6.73 10.48 -16.65
C HIS A 84 5.96 11.68 -16.12
N GLY A 85 5.94 11.81 -14.79
CA GLY A 85 5.56 13.03 -14.09
C GLY A 85 6.10 12.94 -12.66
N LEU A 86 7.05 13.81 -12.32
CA LEU A 86 7.64 13.94 -10.98
C LEU A 86 6.55 14.16 -9.89
N PRO A 87 6.89 13.93 -8.61
CA PRO A 87 6.07 13.15 -7.68
C PRO A 87 5.00 13.99 -7.00
N GLN A 88 3.75 13.53 -7.03
CA GLN A 88 2.82 13.92 -5.99
C GLN A 88 3.21 13.14 -4.75
N ARG A 89 3.94 13.81 -3.87
CA ARG A 89 4.10 13.46 -2.46
C ARG A 89 2.71 13.53 -1.82
N ARG A 90 1.85 12.56 -2.15
CA ARG A 90 0.60 12.28 -1.45
C ARG A 90 1.02 11.61 -0.15
N PHE A 91 1.42 12.43 0.81
CA PHE A 91 0.98 12.11 2.14
C PHE A 91 -0.55 12.08 2.06
N HIS A 92 -1.13 10.88 2.04
CA HIS A 92 -2.44 10.73 2.64
C HIS A 92 -2.23 11.12 4.10
N SER A 93 -2.34 12.43 4.39
CA SER A 93 -2.63 12.88 5.74
C SER A 93 -3.84 12.04 6.15
N PRO A 94 -3.75 11.18 7.17
CA PRO A 94 -4.97 10.74 7.80
C PRO A 94 -5.68 12.03 8.19
N ALA A 95 -6.84 12.26 7.59
CA ALA A 95 -7.69 13.38 7.92
C ALA A 95 -7.63 13.57 9.43
N SER A 96 -7.23 14.77 9.81
CA SER A 96 -7.01 15.28 11.14
C SER A 96 -7.71 14.43 12.21
N LEU A 97 -6.94 13.89 13.16
CA LEU A 97 -7.45 13.59 14.49
C LEU A 97 -7.77 14.92 15.21
N THR A 98 -8.71 15.67 14.63
CA THR A 98 -9.52 16.67 15.31
C THR A 98 -10.87 15.95 15.45
N THR A 99 -11.51 15.82 16.60
CA THR A 99 -11.37 16.55 17.83
C THR A 99 -12.12 15.72 18.87
N ARG A 100 -11.63 15.66 20.11
CA ARG A 100 -12.56 15.76 21.24
C ARG A 100 -12.01 16.84 22.16
N PRO A 101 -12.71 17.98 22.33
CA PRO A 101 -12.27 18.92 23.34
C PRO A 101 -12.47 18.25 24.72
N PRO A 102 -11.61 18.53 25.72
CA PRO A 102 -11.96 18.19 27.09
C PRO A 102 -13.28 18.91 27.42
N ARG A 103 -14.28 18.12 27.82
CA ARG A 103 -15.58 18.59 28.28
C ARG A 103 -15.36 19.53 29.48
N ALA A 104 -15.35 20.82 29.22
CA ALA A 104 -15.43 21.83 30.25
C ALA A 104 -16.81 21.76 30.95
N ALA A 105 -16.82 22.26 32.18
CA ALA A 105 -17.94 22.41 33.11
C ALA A 105 -18.24 21.18 33.97
N ARG A 106 -17.71 21.18 35.21
CA ARG A 106 -18.51 21.56 36.39
C ARG A 106 -17.63 22.30 37.41
N SER A 107 -17.91 23.58 37.56
CA SER A 107 -17.57 24.41 38.70
C SER A 107 -18.17 23.83 39.98
N ARG A 108 -17.39 23.79 41.07
CA ARG A 108 -17.89 24.04 42.43
C ARG A 108 -16.73 24.47 43.35
N TRP A 109 -16.56 25.79 43.45
CA TRP A 109 -16.37 26.56 44.68
C TRP A 109 -15.99 25.79 45.97
N ALA A 110 -14.88 26.22 46.60
CA ALA A 110 -14.44 25.82 47.93
C ALA A 110 -14.91 26.83 49.00
N PRO A 111 -15.43 26.39 50.16
CA PRO A 111 -15.72 27.30 51.27
C PRO A 111 -14.45 27.69 52.07
N PRO A 112 -14.45 28.84 52.79
CA PRO A 112 -13.31 29.32 53.56
C PRO A 112 -13.07 28.52 54.86
N ARG A 113 -11.82 28.57 55.34
CA ARG A 113 -11.30 27.85 56.52
C ARG A 113 -11.78 28.45 57.86
N PRO A 114 -11.83 27.66 58.93
CA PRO A 114 -12.03 28.14 60.30
C PRO A 114 -10.81 28.89 60.85
#